data_AF-A0A699XF46-F1
#
_entry.id   AF-A0A699XF46-F1
#
_cell.length_a   1.000
_cell.length_b   1.000
_cell.length_c   1.000
_cell.angle_alpha   90.00
_cell.angle_beta   90.00
_cell.angle_gamma   90.00
#
_symmetry.space_group_name_H-M   'P 1'
#
loop_
_entity.id
_entity.type
_entity.pdbx_description
1 polymer ?
#
loop_
_entity_poly.entity_id
_entity_poly.type
_entity_poly.pdbx_seq_one_letter_code
_entity_poly.pdbx_strand_id
1 'polypeptide(L)' 'AGDKKQEEIVVVRDFLEIFQDDLYGLPPIQEIQFRVELIPRAMPVAKSPYRLTPYELEELSGQRKELKDKGFIRPSSLP' A
#
# COMPACT_ATOMS: atom_id res chain seq x y z
N ALA A 1 20.42 1.97 3.32
CA ALA A 1 21.03 2.92 4.26
C ALA A 1 19.90 3.78 4.77
N GLY A 2 19.51 3.62 6.04
CA GLY A 2 18.37 4.33 6.61
C GLY A 2 18.67 5.83 6.69
N ASP A 3 17.81 6.63 6.08
CA ASP A 3 17.90 8.08 6.11
C ASP A 3 17.55 8.57 7.51
N LYS A 4 18.60 8.88 8.28
CA LYS A 4 18.56 9.39 9.67
C LYS A 4 17.97 10.81 9.80
N LYS A 5 16.93 11.16 9.02
CA LYS A 5 16.38 12.53 8.93
C LYS A 5 14.95 12.66 9.45
N GLN A 6 14.23 11.56 9.69
CA GLN A 6 12.83 11.64 10.11
C GLN A 6 12.67 12.22 11.52
N GLU A 7 13.64 12.00 12.41
CA GLU A 7 13.65 12.61 13.76
C GLU A 7 14.02 14.11 13.79
N GLU A 8 14.39 14.75 12.68
CA GLU A 8 14.78 16.17 12.71
C GLU A 8 13.54 17.09 12.83
N ILE A 9 12.38 16.60 12.42
CA ILE A 9 11.11 17.32 12.48
C ILE A 9 10.46 17.01 13.84
N VAL A 10 10.31 18.03 14.69
CA VAL A 10 9.72 17.91 16.04
C VAL A 10 8.41 17.13 16.03
N VAL A 11 7.52 17.42 15.07
CA VAL A 11 6.24 16.72 14.92
C VAL A 11 6.40 15.22 14.66
N VAL A 12 7.39 14.80 13.87
CA VAL A 12 7.59 13.37 13.58
C VAL A 12 8.10 12.62 14.81
N ARG A 13 8.97 13.26 15.60
CA ARG A 13 9.46 12.72 16.89
C ARG A 13 8.33 12.54 17.91
N ASP A 14 7.38 13.48 17.93
CA ASP A 14 6.27 13.45 18.87
C ASP A 14 5.25 12.33 18.51
N PHE A 15 5.29 11.83 17.26
CA PHE A 15 4.35 10.83 16.74
C PHE A 15 5.05 9.64 16.05
N LEU A 16 6.10 9.10 16.67
CA LEU A 16 6.86 7.95 16.13
C LEU A 16 6.01 6.69 15.93
N GLU A 17 4.89 6.54 16.66
CA GLU A 17 3.94 5.45 16.44
C GLU A 17 3.15 5.59 15.12
N ILE A 18 2.98 6.82 14.63
CA ILE A 18 2.24 7.12 13.39
C ILE A 18 3.19 7.18 12.20
N PHE A 19 4.40 7.70 12.40
CA PHE A 19 5.42 7.89 11.36
C PHE A 19 6.56 6.88 11.49
N GLN A 20 6.21 5.59 11.48
CA GLN A 20 7.18 4.51 11.55
C GLN A 20 7.92 4.33 10.22
N ASP A 21 9.21 3.99 10.30
CA ASP A 21 10.05 3.72 9.11
C ASP A 21 9.66 2.43 8.38
N ASP A 22 8.93 1.53 9.06
CA ASP A 22 8.50 0.24 8.54
C ASP A 22 6.98 0.06 8.66
N LEU A 23 6.39 -0.71 7.75
CA LEU A 23 4.96 -1.02 7.75
C LEU A 23 4.67 -2.19 8.71
N TYR A 24 4.03 -1.94 9.86
CA TYR A 24 3.76 -2.96 10.90
C TYR A 24 2.49 -3.81 10.68
N GLY A 25 1.90 -3.75 9.48
CA GLY A 25 0.72 -4.52 9.10
C GLY A 25 -0.55 -3.67 8.98
N LEU A 26 -1.66 -4.32 8.65
CA LEU A 26 -2.94 -3.62 8.51
C LEU A 26 -3.35 -2.96 9.83
N PRO A 27 -3.98 -1.77 9.79
CA PRO A 27 -4.56 -1.18 10.98
C PRO A 27 -5.58 -2.16 11.60
N PRO A 28 -5.86 -2.05 12.90
CA PRO A 28 -6.90 -2.83 13.56
C PRO A 28 -8.19 -2.81 12.75
N ILE A 29 -8.89 -3.94 12.71
CA ILE A 29 -10.18 -4.06 12.02
C ILE A 29 -11.07 -2.93 12.55
N GLN A 30 -11.41 -2.00 11.66
CA GLN A 30 -12.35 -0.95 11.99
C GLN A 30 -13.75 -1.56 12.03
N GLU A 31 -14.58 -1.13 12.99
CA GLU A 31 -15.98 -1.58 13.12
C GLU A 31 -16.80 -1.26 11.86
N ILE A 32 -16.35 -0.28 11.07
CA ILE A 32 -17.00 0.19 9.87
C ILE A 32 -16.31 -0.42 8.64
N GLN A 33 -17.07 -1.17 7.85
CA GLN A 33 -16.64 -1.61 6.53
C GLN A 33 -16.77 -0.44 5.54
N PHE A 34 -15.64 0.08 5.05
CA PHE A 34 -15.68 1.03 3.94
C PHE A 34 -16.28 0.38 2.69
N ARG A 35 -17.25 1.06 2.08
CA ARG A 35 -17.84 0.67 0.79
C ARG A 35 -17.68 1.82 -0.20
N VAL A 36 -17.24 1.49 -1.41
CA VAL A 36 -17.23 2.42 -2.53
C VAL A 36 -18.54 2.23 -3.29
N GLU A 37 -19.40 3.23 -3.26
CA GLU A 37 -20.64 3.22 -4.03
C GLU A 37 -20.34 3.57 -5.48
N LEU A 38 -20.85 2.76 -6.40
CA LEU A 38 -20.74 3.02 -7.84
C LEU A 38 -21.97 3.82 -8.30
N ILE A 39 -21.75 4.78 -9.19
CA ILE A 39 -22.87 5.42 -9.88
C ILE A 39 -23.68 4.37 -10.66
N PRO A 40 -25.01 4.52 -10.78
CA PRO A 40 -25.83 3.58 -11.55
C PRO A 40 -25.28 3.38 -12.96
N ARG A 41 -25.19 2.11 -13.39
CA ARG A 41 -24.66 1.67 -14.70
C ARG A 41 -23.14 1.80 -14.89
N ALA A 42 -22.36 2.12 -13.87
CA ALA A 42 -20.90 1.98 -13.95
C ALA A 42 -20.52 0.51 -14.21
N MET A 43 -19.67 0.27 -15.20
CA MET A 43 -19.12 -1.04 -15.51
C MET A 43 -17.64 -1.10 -15.09
N PRO A 44 -17.13 -2.25 -14.64
CA PRO A 44 -15.70 -2.45 -14.44
C PRO A 44 -14.91 -2.17 -15.73
N VAL A 45 -13.72 -1.59 -15.58
CA VAL A 45 -12.82 -1.33 -16.72
C VAL A 45 -11.54 -2.12 -16.52
N ALA A 46 -11.34 -3.13 -17.37
CA ALA A 46 -10.08 -3.86 -17.46
C ALA A 46 -9.14 -3.16 -18.46
N LYS A 47 -7.89 -2.92 -18.06
CA LYS A 47 -6.83 -2.36 -18.92
C LYS A 47 -5.62 -3.30 -18.90
N SER A 48 -4.91 -3.38 -20.01
CA SER A 48 -3.64 -4.11 -20.07
C SER A 48 -2.58 -3.45 -19.19
N PRO A 49 -1.72 -4.22 -18.50
CA PRO A 49 -0.57 -3.67 -17.79
C PRO A 49 0.34 -2.87 -18.73
N TYR A 50 0.94 -1.79 -18.22
CA TYR A 50 1.95 -1.03 -18.94
C TYR A 50 3.25 -1.83 -19.11
N ARG A 51 4.01 -1.49 -20.14
CA ARG A 51 5.36 -2.02 -20.30
C ARG A 51 6.29 -1.38 -19.27
N LEU A 52 6.94 -2.22 -18.49
CA LEU A 52 7.94 -1.84 -17.50
C LEU A 52 9.31 -2.35 -17.94
N THR A 53 10.35 -1.61 -17.61
CA THR A 53 11.74 -2.07 -17.75
C THR A 53 12.02 -3.22 -16.76
N PRO A 54 13.07 -4.05 -17.00
CA PRO A 54 13.43 -5.12 -16.07
C PRO A 54 13.68 -4.64 -14.64
N TYR A 55 14.27 -3.46 -14.47
CA TYR A 55 14.56 -2.86 -13.17
C TYR A 55 13.27 -2.49 -12.42
N GLU A 56 12.33 -1.81 -13.07
CA GLU A 56 11.03 -1.45 -12.47
C GLU A 56 10.21 -2.70 -12.11
N LEU A 57 10.30 -3.75 -12.93
CA LEU A 57 9.65 -5.04 -12.64
C LEU A 57 10.22 -5.69 -11.38
N GLU A 58 11.54 -5.69 -11.22
CA GLU A 58 12.20 -6.25 -10.05
C GLU A 58 11.80 -5.49 -8.78
N GLU A 59 11.88 -4.16 -8.80
CA GLU A 59 11.48 -3.31 -7.69
C GLU A 59 10.02 -3.52 -7.30
N LEU A 60 9.10 -3.44 -8.27
CA LEU A 60 7.67 -3.60 -8.03
C LEU A 60 7.33 -5.00 -7.51
N SER A 61 8.05 -6.02 -7.97
CA SER A 61 7.87 -7.39 -7.48
C SER A 61 8.28 -7.54 -6.01
N GLY A 62 9.37 -6.88 -5.61
CA GLY A 62 9.84 -6.82 -4.22
C GLY A 62 8.82 -6.14 -3.32
N GLN A 63 8.36 -4.94 -3.69
CA GLN A 63 7.34 -4.19 -2.95
C GLN A 63 6.04 -5.00 -2.81
N ARG A 64 5.58 -5.63 -3.91
CA ARG A 64 4.36 -6.45 -3.88
C ARG A 64 4.50 -7.66 -2.96
N LYS A 65 5.68 -8.29 -2.92
CA LYS A 65 5.95 -9.41 -2.00
C LYS A 65 5.88 -8.93 -0.56
N GLU A 66 6.54 -7.83 -0.23
CA GLU A 66 6.51 -7.24 1.12
C GLU A 66 5.07 -6.94 1.58
N LEU A 67 4.28 -6.28 0.73
CA LEU A 67 2.87 -5.98 1.02
C LEU A 67 2.02 -7.23 1.24
N LYS A 68 2.29 -8.30 0.49
CA LYS A 68 1.60 -9.58 0.65
C LYS A 68 1.99 -10.26 1.96
N ASP A 69 3.28 -10.30 2.26
CA ASP A 69 3.83 -10.93 3.48
C ASP A 69 3.33 -10.20 4.74
N LYS A 70 3.12 -8.89 4.65
CA LYS A 70 2.52 -8.05 5.70
C LYS A 70 0.99 -8.05 5.73
N GLY A 71 0.33 -8.73 4.80
CA GLY A 71 -1.13 -8.90 4.76
C GLY A 71 -1.92 -7.70 4.22
N PHE A 72 -1.27 -6.68 3.67
CA PHE A 72 -1.95 -5.52 3.07
C PHE A 72 -2.68 -5.85 1.77
N ILE A 73 -2.17 -6.83 1.02
CA ILE A 73 -2.78 -7.27 -0.23
C ILE A 73 -2.98 -8.78 -0.25
N ARG A 74 -3.98 -9.21 -1.01
CA ARG A 74 -4.27 -10.62 -1.26
C ARG A 74 -4.64 -10.83 -2.72
N PRO A 75 -4.39 -12.03 -3.30
CA PRO A 75 -4.91 -12.39 -4.60
C PRO A 75 -6.43 -12.21 -4.67
N SER A 76 -6.93 -11.66 -5.77
CA SER A 76 -8.35 -11.52 -6.06
C SER A 76 -8.59 -11.66 -7.56
N SER A 77 -9.83 -11.96 -7.94
CA SER A 77 -10.26 -12.01 -9.33
C SER A 77 -11.33 -10.96 -9.55
N LEU A 78 -11.11 -10.08 -10.52
CA LEU A 78 -12.04 -9.03 -10.92
C LEU A 78 -12.44 -9.25 -12.39
N PRO A 79 -13.70 -8.97 -12.76
CA PRO A 79 -14.19 -9.06 -14.14
C PRO A 79 -13.58 -8.00 -15.07
#